data_AF-A0A1Y0HTD2-F1
#
_entry.id   AF-A0A1Y0HTD2-F1
#
_cell.length_a   1.000
_cell.length_b   1.000
_cell.length_c   1.000
_cell.angle_alpha   90.00
_cell.angle_beta   90.00
_cell.angle_gamma   90.00
#
_symmetry.space_group_name_H-M   'P 1'
#
loop_
_entity.id
_entity.type
_entity.pdbx_description
1 polymer ?
#
loop_
_entity_poly.entity_id
_entity_poly.type
_entity_poly.pdbx_seq_one_letter_code
_entity_poly.pdbx_strand_id
1 'polypeptide(L)'
;MNYLYPRLLTSRARTLFAELQSESTSDTLAQRSSTSDEGAVYLATGGARVPSEHLVAVQAAVRRIAVAHGFPDDPSASQKTAFDAAVAVYLHSMAGLSPAEAGSREVWAFFALVLLPDIAAWRFDVAQEDRFVATDITRHVFGRLWWRAELLLDSNSVQPYAAIGVLGEADFDQIFARREVLGQNPATVRRLVLVLAELREEAAESGVPSRTFIRETLKELIKLVPFLSIQSLDEVELSAEIRETARAAIEAARTRPDAGEVGETS
;
A
#
# COMPACT_ATOMS: atom_id res chain seq x y z
N MET A 1 -8.39 -10.37 19.15
CA MET A 1 -7.23 -10.48 20.08
C MET A 1 -6.10 -9.72 19.45
N ASN A 2 -5.47 -8.78 20.15
CA ASN A 2 -4.44 -7.91 19.57
C ASN A 2 -3.06 -8.52 19.76
N TYR A 3 -2.40 -8.93 18.67
CA TYR A 3 -1.04 -9.45 18.74
C TYR A 3 -0.01 -8.32 18.72
N LEU A 4 1.07 -8.50 19.48
CA LEU A 4 2.28 -7.70 19.37
C LEU A 4 3.24 -8.41 18.43
N TYR A 5 3.60 -7.73 17.35
CA TYR A 5 4.51 -8.21 16.35
C TYR A 5 5.97 -7.86 16.69
N PRO A 6 6.94 -8.67 16.23
CA PRO A 6 8.35 -8.34 16.37
C PRO A 6 8.67 -7.08 15.58
N ARG A 7 9.50 -6.22 16.16
CA ARG A 7 9.97 -4.96 15.60
C ARG A 7 11.45 -5.05 15.31
N LEU A 8 11.80 -4.96 14.05
CA LEU A 8 13.19 -4.97 13.60
C LEU A 8 13.72 -3.53 13.58
N LEU A 9 14.65 -3.23 14.48
CA LEU A 9 15.25 -1.89 14.59
C LEU A 9 15.96 -1.50 13.28
N THR A 10 15.93 -0.22 12.94
CA THR A 10 16.47 0.31 11.66
C THR A 10 17.92 -0.12 11.39
N SER A 11 18.80 -0.14 12.40
CA SER A 11 20.20 -0.57 12.24
C SER A 11 20.29 -2.03 11.82
N ARG A 12 19.57 -2.92 12.52
CA ARG A 12 19.51 -4.35 12.21
C ARG A 12 18.85 -4.61 10.85
N ALA A 13 17.79 -3.87 10.51
CA ALA A 13 17.14 -3.94 9.21
C ALA A 13 18.10 -3.61 8.07
N ARG A 14 18.90 -2.53 8.20
CA ARG A 14 19.91 -2.19 7.19
C ARG A 14 21.01 -3.23 7.05
N THR A 15 21.46 -3.83 8.16
CA THR A 15 22.43 -4.93 8.12
C THR A 15 21.86 -6.12 7.34
N LEU A 16 20.64 -6.58 7.67
CA LEU A 16 19.99 -7.69 6.98
C LEU A 16 19.74 -7.39 5.50
N PHE A 17 19.40 -6.15 5.16
CA PHE A 17 19.24 -5.71 3.77
C PHE A 17 20.56 -5.72 2.98
N ALA A 18 21.67 -5.27 3.59
CA ALA A 18 22.98 -5.35 2.95
C ALA A 18 23.42 -6.81 2.73
N GLU A 19 23.14 -7.70 3.69
CA GLU A 19 23.34 -9.15 3.52
C GLU A 19 22.49 -9.68 2.36
N LEU A 20 21.21 -9.29 2.28
CA LEU A 20 20.30 -9.66 1.17
C LEU A 20 20.84 -9.23 -0.20
N GLN A 21 21.39 -8.02 -0.32
CA GLN A 21 21.99 -7.52 -1.57
C GLN A 21 23.25 -8.28 -1.99
N SER A 22 24.00 -8.80 -1.03
CA SER A 22 25.24 -9.54 -1.30
C SER A 22 25.00 -10.96 -1.82
N GLU A 23 23.79 -11.50 -1.66
CA GLU A 23 23.42 -12.84 -2.06
C GLU A 23 22.79 -12.83 -3.46
N SER A 24 23.33 -13.63 -4.37
CA SER A 24 22.96 -13.58 -5.80
C SER A 24 21.87 -14.58 -6.22
N THR A 25 21.20 -15.29 -5.30
CA THR A 25 20.30 -16.40 -5.70
C THR A 25 18.99 -16.43 -4.91
N SER A 26 17.88 -16.48 -5.64
CA SER A 26 16.50 -16.53 -5.13
C SER A 26 16.23 -17.74 -4.21
N ASP A 27 16.82 -18.89 -4.52
CA ASP A 27 16.56 -20.16 -3.80
C ASP A 27 17.08 -20.19 -2.36
N THR A 28 18.10 -19.38 -2.03
CA THR A 28 18.62 -19.29 -0.65
C THR A 28 17.76 -18.40 0.24
N LEU A 29 16.94 -17.52 -0.35
CA LEU A 29 16.15 -16.54 0.40
C LEU A 29 15.00 -17.19 1.18
N ALA A 30 14.36 -18.22 0.61
CA ALA A 30 13.33 -18.98 1.32
C ALA A 30 13.90 -19.69 2.56
N GLN A 31 15.18 -20.09 2.52
CA GLN A 31 15.86 -20.72 3.66
C GLN A 31 16.24 -19.71 4.76
N ARG A 32 16.40 -18.43 4.42
CA ARG A 32 16.65 -17.34 5.38
C ARG A 32 15.39 -16.88 6.12
N SER A 33 14.23 -17.23 5.59
CA SER A 33 12.96 -16.91 6.22
C SER A 33 12.87 -17.50 7.63
N SER A 34 12.54 -16.66 8.60
CA SER A 34 12.47 -17.00 10.02
C SER A 34 11.27 -16.34 10.68
N THR A 35 10.82 -16.89 11.81
CA THR A 35 9.76 -16.29 12.63
C THR A 35 10.32 -15.45 13.79
N SER A 36 11.63 -15.33 13.90
CA SER A 36 12.30 -14.57 14.96
C SER A 36 13.67 -14.05 14.51
N ASP A 37 14.08 -12.92 15.06
CA ASP A 37 15.46 -12.38 14.98
C ASP A 37 15.89 -11.96 16.39
N GLU A 38 17.15 -12.21 16.74
CA GLU A 38 17.68 -11.90 18.08
C GLU A 38 17.64 -10.39 18.42
N GLY A 39 17.71 -9.54 17.39
CA GLY A 39 17.61 -8.08 17.53
C GLY A 39 16.18 -7.55 17.49
N ALA A 40 15.16 -8.40 17.34
CA ALA A 40 13.78 -7.97 17.29
C ALA A 40 13.23 -7.69 18.70
N VAL A 41 12.56 -6.56 18.84
CA VAL A 41 11.91 -6.13 20.10
C VAL A 41 10.40 -6.17 19.97
N TYR A 42 9.69 -6.12 21.09
CA TYR A 42 8.22 -6.00 21.11
C TYR A 42 7.83 -4.71 21.81
N LEU A 43 6.68 -4.16 21.46
CA LEU A 43 6.14 -3.00 22.18
C LEU A 43 5.92 -3.37 23.66
N ALA A 44 6.33 -2.48 24.57
CA ALA A 44 6.20 -2.67 26.02
C ALA A 44 4.78 -2.34 26.54
N THR A 45 3.73 -2.83 25.87
CA THR A 45 2.33 -2.61 26.25
C THR A 45 1.59 -3.94 26.43
N GLY A 46 0.43 -3.92 27.08
CA GLY A 46 -0.31 -5.11 27.57
C GLY A 46 -0.96 -6.02 26.51
N GLY A 47 -0.30 -6.28 25.37
CA GLY A 47 -0.71 -7.26 24.37
C GLY A 47 0.03 -8.59 24.49
N ALA A 48 -0.51 -9.63 23.85
CA ALA A 48 0.18 -10.92 23.76
C ALA A 48 1.14 -10.90 22.55
N ARG A 49 2.38 -11.39 22.73
CA ARG A 49 3.29 -11.60 21.61
C ARG A 49 2.65 -12.55 20.61
N VAL A 50 2.79 -12.25 19.32
CA VAL A 50 2.34 -13.16 18.26
C VAL A 50 3.03 -14.52 18.43
N PRO A 51 2.29 -15.64 18.45
CA PRO A 51 2.89 -16.97 18.50
C PRO A 51 3.69 -17.26 17.23
N SER A 52 4.78 -18.01 17.35
CA SER A 52 5.57 -18.43 16.19
C SER A 52 4.74 -19.26 15.21
N GLU A 53 3.80 -20.10 15.68
CA GLU A 53 2.90 -20.85 14.77
C GLU A 53 2.03 -19.93 13.89
N HIS A 54 1.66 -18.75 14.40
CA HIS A 54 0.88 -17.79 13.63
C HIS A 54 1.74 -17.13 12.55
N LEU A 55 3.00 -16.83 12.85
CA LEU A 55 3.96 -16.33 11.87
C LEU A 55 4.25 -17.37 10.76
N VAL A 56 4.39 -18.65 11.11
CA VAL A 56 4.51 -19.74 10.13
C VAL A 56 3.26 -19.82 9.25
N ALA A 57 2.06 -19.67 9.83
CA ALA A 57 0.82 -19.67 9.06
C ALA A 57 0.75 -18.50 8.06
N VAL A 58 1.19 -17.30 8.47
CA VAL A 58 1.32 -16.13 7.59
C VAL A 58 2.28 -16.42 6.45
N GLN A 59 3.47 -16.99 6.74
CA GLN A 59 4.44 -17.34 5.71
C GLN A 59 3.86 -18.30 4.67
N ALA A 60 3.27 -19.40 5.14
CA ALA A 60 2.69 -20.41 4.28
C ALA A 60 1.55 -19.87 3.41
N ALA A 61 0.70 -18.99 3.96
CA ALA A 61 -0.39 -18.37 3.21
C ALA A 61 0.12 -17.40 2.14
N VAL A 62 1.04 -16.49 2.48
CA VAL A 62 1.58 -15.53 1.51
C VAL A 62 2.35 -16.24 0.39
N ARG A 63 3.12 -17.28 0.70
CA ARG A 63 3.79 -18.12 -0.32
C ARG A 63 2.81 -18.81 -1.25
N ARG A 64 1.71 -19.38 -0.71
CA ARG A 64 0.66 -19.98 -1.56
C ARG A 64 0.03 -18.94 -2.49
N ILE A 65 -0.24 -17.73 -1.99
CA ILE A 65 -0.74 -16.63 -2.83
C ILE A 65 0.29 -16.27 -3.91
N ALA A 66 1.57 -16.17 -3.56
CA ALA A 66 2.64 -15.86 -4.50
C ALA A 66 2.72 -16.88 -5.64
N VAL A 67 2.73 -18.18 -5.30
CA VAL A 67 2.76 -19.28 -6.28
C VAL A 67 1.52 -19.27 -7.17
N ALA A 68 0.34 -19.06 -6.61
CA ALA A 68 -0.90 -18.97 -7.39
C ALA A 68 -0.90 -17.81 -8.42
N HIS A 69 -0.04 -16.81 -8.21
CA HIS A 69 0.11 -15.66 -9.09
C HIS A 69 1.42 -15.67 -9.90
N GLY A 70 2.12 -16.81 -9.97
CA GLY A 70 3.25 -17.00 -10.88
C GLY A 70 4.64 -16.65 -10.33
N PHE A 71 4.78 -16.43 -9.02
CA PHE A 71 6.11 -16.40 -8.38
C PHE A 71 6.58 -17.84 -8.05
N PRO A 72 7.89 -18.15 -8.05
CA PRO A 72 9.04 -17.26 -8.18
C PRO A 72 9.51 -16.96 -9.61
N ASP A 73 8.75 -17.38 -10.63
CA ASP A 73 9.03 -17.00 -12.02
C ASP A 73 8.80 -15.48 -12.24
N ASP A 74 8.76 -15.01 -13.49
CA ASP A 74 8.45 -13.59 -13.78
C ASP A 74 6.98 -13.40 -14.15
N PRO A 75 6.10 -13.07 -13.19
CA PRO A 75 4.68 -12.86 -13.49
C PRO A 75 4.43 -11.59 -14.27
N SER A 76 3.39 -11.61 -15.09
CA SER A 76 2.89 -10.44 -15.80
C SER A 76 2.44 -9.32 -14.85
N ALA A 77 2.30 -8.10 -15.37
CA ALA A 77 1.84 -6.95 -14.58
C ALA A 77 0.44 -7.16 -13.95
N SER A 78 -0.46 -7.86 -14.64
CA SER A 78 -1.79 -8.19 -14.11
C SER A 78 -1.71 -9.22 -12.99
N GLN A 79 -0.85 -10.23 -13.12
CA GLN A 79 -0.60 -11.21 -12.05
C GLN A 79 0.02 -10.56 -10.81
N LYS A 80 1.00 -9.66 -10.98
CA LYS A 80 1.59 -8.87 -9.88
C LYS A 80 0.53 -8.02 -9.16
N THR A 81 -0.39 -7.41 -9.91
CA THR A 81 -1.51 -6.64 -9.36
C THR A 81 -2.49 -7.51 -8.57
N ALA A 82 -2.86 -8.68 -9.11
CA ALA A 82 -3.74 -9.63 -8.45
C ALA A 82 -3.12 -10.24 -7.18
N PHE A 83 -1.80 -10.53 -7.22
CA PHE A 83 -1.01 -10.92 -6.06
C PHE A 83 -1.09 -9.87 -4.94
N ASP A 84 -0.81 -8.60 -5.26
CA ASP A 84 -0.84 -7.52 -4.29
C ASP A 84 -2.23 -7.37 -3.64
N ALA A 85 -3.30 -7.46 -4.43
CA ALA A 85 -4.67 -7.42 -3.91
C ALA A 85 -4.98 -8.60 -2.98
N ALA A 86 -4.58 -9.82 -3.34
CA ALA A 86 -4.80 -11.01 -2.53
C ALA A 86 -4.01 -10.96 -1.20
N VAL A 87 -2.76 -10.51 -1.25
CA VAL A 87 -1.93 -10.32 -0.05
C VAL A 87 -2.47 -9.20 0.83
N ALA A 88 -2.93 -8.08 0.26
CA ALA A 88 -3.56 -6.99 1.00
C ALA A 88 -4.76 -7.50 1.85
N VAL A 89 -5.67 -8.24 1.21
CA VAL A 89 -6.83 -8.83 1.89
C VAL A 89 -6.38 -9.81 2.98
N TYR A 90 -5.45 -10.71 2.68
CA TYR A 90 -4.99 -11.71 3.64
C TYR A 90 -4.33 -11.06 4.87
N LEU A 91 -3.38 -10.13 4.66
CA LEU A 91 -2.67 -9.47 5.75
C LEU A 91 -3.62 -8.69 6.65
N HIS A 92 -4.59 -8.00 6.07
CA HIS A 92 -5.55 -7.21 6.85
C HIS A 92 -6.55 -8.10 7.61
N SER A 93 -7.11 -9.12 6.96
CA SER A 93 -8.17 -9.96 7.57
C SER A 93 -7.65 -11.06 8.50
N MET A 94 -6.49 -11.65 8.21
CA MET A 94 -6.04 -12.88 8.86
C MET A 94 -4.74 -12.74 9.67
N ALA A 95 -3.90 -11.74 9.39
CA ALA A 95 -2.68 -11.58 10.17
C ALA A 95 -2.97 -11.10 11.61
N GLY A 96 -4.11 -10.46 11.87
CA GLY A 96 -4.43 -9.97 13.23
C GLY A 96 -3.53 -8.81 13.69
N LEU A 97 -2.96 -8.08 12.73
CA LEU A 97 -2.32 -6.79 12.96
C LEU A 97 -3.39 -5.75 13.29
N SER A 98 -3.14 -4.96 14.33
CA SER A 98 -3.94 -3.76 14.59
C SER A 98 -3.39 -2.55 13.85
N PRO A 99 -4.19 -1.50 13.63
CA PRO A 99 -3.68 -0.23 13.09
C PRO A 99 -2.48 0.33 13.86
N ALA A 100 -2.43 0.13 15.19
CA ALA A 100 -1.31 0.57 16.01
C ALA A 100 -0.01 -0.21 15.71
N GLU A 101 -0.10 -1.51 15.49
CA GLU A 101 1.06 -2.34 15.12
C GLU A 101 1.47 -2.12 13.66
N ALA A 102 0.48 -2.05 12.76
CA ALA A 102 0.68 -1.74 11.35
C ALA A 102 1.20 -0.31 11.09
N GLY A 103 1.08 0.60 12.06
CA GLY A 103 1.73 1.92 12.00
C GLY A 103 3.25 1.86 12.21
N SER A 104 3.78 0.76 12.76
CA SER A 104 5.21 0.63 13.04
C SER A 104 5.99 0.18 11.80
N ARG A 105 6.91 1.03 11.34
CA ARG A 105 7.84 0.70 10.25
C ARG A 105 8.70 -0.54 10.56
N GLU A 106 9.06 -0.73 11.82
CA GLU A 106 9.91 -1.83 12.28
C GLU A 106 9.21 -3.19 12.15
N VAL A 107 7.87 -3.23 12.27
CA VAL A 107 7.08 -4.44 11.99
C VAL A 107 7.19 -4.79 10.52
N TRP A 108 7.10 -3.80 9.63
CA TRP A 108 7.18 -4.03 8.20
C TRP A 108 8.58 -4.44 7.73
N ALA A 109 9.62 -3.83 8.30
CA ALA A 109 11.00 -4.27 8.08
C ALA A 109 11.21 -5.72 8.53
N PHE A 110 10.63 -6.12 9.67
CA PHE A 110 10.63 -7.53 10.09
C PHE A 110 9.94 -8.43 9.06
N PHE A 111 8.78 -8.02 8.53
CA PHE A 111 8.08 -8.78 7.49
C PHE A 111 8.95 -8.98 6.24
N ALA A 112 9.60 -7.93 5.74
CA ALA A 112 10.35 -7.98 4.49
C ALA A 112 11.75 -8.59 4.60
N LEU A 113 12.39 -8.54 5.76
CA LEU A 113 13.79 -8.97 5.91
C LEU A 113 13.96 -10.25 6.73
N VAL A 114 12.95 -10.65 7.51
CA VAL A 114 13.01 -11.84 8.37
C VAL A 114 11.87 -12.80 8.01
N LEU A 115 10.62 -12.32 8.01
CA LEU A 115 9.48 -13.21 7.83
C LEU A 115 9.37 -13.74 6.40
N LEU A 116 9.44 -12.87 5.41
CA LEU A 116 9.17 -13.15 4.00
C LEU A 116 10.21 -12.49 3.05
N PRO A 117 11.53 -12.69 3.26
CA PRO A 117 12.58 -12.10 2.43
C PRO A 117 12.55 -12.60 0.98
N ASP A 118 12.16 -13.86 0.79
CA ASP A 118 11.91 -14.47 -0.52
C ASP A 118 10.82 -13.70 -1.29
N ILE A 119 9.65 -13.53 -0.70
CA ILE A 119 8.53 -12.83 -1.35
C ILE A 119 8.87 -11.37 -1.65
N ALA A 120 9.58 -10.71 -0.74
CA ALA A 120 9.99 -9.33 -0.93
C ALA A 120 10.92 -9.19 -2.15
N ALA A 121 11.93 -10.06 -2.25
CA ALA A 121 12.89 -10.07 -3.35
C ALA A 121 12.30 -10.55 -4.68
N TRP A 122 11.28 -11.42 -4.66
CA TRP A 122 10.55 -11.79 -5.88
C TRP A 122 9.72 -10.63 -6.42
N ARG A 123 9.09 -9.85 -5.52
CA ARG A 123 8.18 -8.78 -5.91
C ARG A 123 8.90 -7.50 -6.34
N PHE A 124 10.06 -7.21 -5.77
CA PHE A 124 10.83 -5.99 -6.02
C PHE A 124 12.33 -6.25 -6.12
N ASP A 125 13.00 -5.44 -6.94
CA ASP A 125 14.46 -5.44 -7.06
C ASP A 125 15.11 -5.04 -5.72
N VAL A 126 16.09 -5.82 -5.28
CA VAL A 126 16.87 -5.58 -4.06
C VAL A 126 17.73 -4.31 -4.11
N ALA A 127 17.80 -3.60 -5.23
CA ALA A 127 18.32 -2.24 -5.31
C ALA A 127 17.40 -1.20 -4.62
N GLN A 128 16.13 -1.51 -4.41
CA GLN A 128 15.13 -0.56 -3.89
C GLN A 128 14.99 -0.64 -2.36
N GLU A 129 15.94 -0.10 -1.60
CA GLU A 129 15.98 -0.18 -0.11
C GLU A 129 14.65 0.16 0.57
N ASP A 130 13.96 1.18 0.09
CA ASP A 130 12.70 1.65 0.68
C ASP A 130 11.58 0.59 0.66
N ARG A 131 11.63 -0.36 -0.30
CA ARG A 131 10.68 -1.47 -0.40
C ARG A 131 10.86 -2.49 0.74
N PHE A 132 12.01 -2.53 1.41
CA PHE A 132 12.38 -3.54 2.40
C PHE A 132 12.55 -2.97 3.81
N VAL A 133 13.27 -1.85 3.97
CA VAL A 133 13.59 -1.29 5.29
C VAL A 133 12.43 -0.44 5.86
N ALA A 134 11.38 -0.24 5.06
CA ALA A 134 10.17 0.50 5.41
C ALA A 134 10.42 1.97 5.77
N THR A 135 11.43 2.62 5.19
CA THR A 135 11.71 4.06 5.40
C THR A 135 10.47 4.91 5.08
N ASP A 136 9.74 4.54 4.04
CA ASP A 136 8.43 5.04 3.65
C ASP A 136 7.42 3.88 3.52
N ILE A 137 6.40 3.88 4.39
CA ILE A 137 5.37 2.84 4.41
C ILE A 137 4.52 2.80 3.14
N THR A 138 4.44 3.91 2.40
CA THR A 138 3.68 3.96 1.14
C THR A 138 4.32 3.16 0.03
N ARG A 139 5.64 2.96 0.10
CA ARG A 139 6.40 2.21 -0.90
C ARG A 139 6.73 0.81 -0.41
N HIS A 140 6.75 0.55 0.89
CA HIS A 140 7.12 -0.75 1.44
C HIS A 140 6.33 -1.96 0.86
N VAL A 141 7.01 -3.10 0.68
CA VAL A 141 6.49 -4.31 -0.01
C VAL A 141 5.21 -4.91 0.60
N PHE A 142 5.04 -4.84 1.92
CA PHE A 142 3.84 -5.36 2.61
C PHE A 142 3.00 -4.28 3.28
N GLY A 143 3.62 -3.36 4.03
CA GLY A 143 2.93 -2.26 4.70
C GLY A 143 1.97 -1.45 3.82
N ARG A 144 2.33 -1.13 2.57
CA ARG A 144 1.41 -0.42 1.66
C ARG A 144 0.15 -1.23 1.34
N LEU A 145 0.28 -2.56 1.26
CA LEU A 145 -0.84 -3.47 0.97
C LEU A 145 -1.81 -3.54 2.15
N TRP A 146 -1.28 -3.67 3.37
CA TRP A 146 -2.11 -3.68 4.57
C TRP A 146 -2.86 -2.35 4.76
N TRP A 147 -2.18 -1.21 4.61
CA TRP A 147 -2.81 0.10 4.74
C TRP A 147 -3.82 0.38 3.62
N ARG A 148 -3.55 -0.10 2.41
CA ARG A 148 -4.53 -0.04 1.33
C ARG A 148 -5.81 -0.81 1.67
N ALA A 149 -5.68 -1.98 2.27
CA ALA A 149 -6.84 -2.75 2.72
C ALA A 149 -7.59 -2.05 3.86
N GLU A 150 -6.89 -1.53 4.87
CA GLU A 150 -7.48 -0.78 5.99
C GLU A 150 -8.25 0.46 5.49
N LEU A 151 -7.64 1.26 4.62
CA LEU A 151 -8.25 2.51 4.13
C LEU A 151 -9.43 2.27 3.18
N LEU A 152 -9.49 1.10 2.53
CA LEU A 152 -10.54 0.77 1.55
C LEU A 152 -11.56 -0.23 2.08
N LEU A 153 -11.39 -0.73 3.30
CA LEU A 153 -12.33 -1.64 3.95
C LEU A 153 -13.69 -0.96 4.08
N ASP A 154 -14.74 -1.62 3.59
CA ASP A 154 -16.13 -1.28 3.90
C ASP A 154 -16.76 -2.39 4.75
N SER A 155 -16.73 -2.21 6.07
CA SER A 155 -17.25 -3.20 7.02
C SER A 155 -18.77 -3.45 6.91
N ASN A 156 -19.51 -2.56 6.26
CA ASN A 156 -20.96 -2.69 6.08
C ASN A 156 -21.33 -3.37 4.75
N SER A 157 -20.37 -3.61 3.86
CA SER A 157 -20.59 -4.25 2.57
C SER A 157 -20.53 -5.77 2.65
N VAL A 158 -21.30 -6.44 1.80
CA VAL A 158 -21.21 -7.91 1.59
C VAL A 158 -19.83 -8.30 1.03
N GLN A 159 -19.15 -7.38 0.35
CA GLN A 159 -17.80 -7.55 -0.17
C GLN A 159 -16.88 -6.45 0.41
N PRO A 160 -16.40 -6.60 1.66
CA PRO A 160 -15.71 -5.52 2.38
C PRO A 160 -14.45 -4.99 1.69
N TYR A 161 -13.82 -5.79 0.83
CA TYR A 161 -12.57 -5.45 0.15
C TYR A 161 -12.75 -5.11 -1.34
N ALA A 162 -13.97 -4.97 -1.84
CA ALA A 162 -14.23 -4.75 -3.27
C ALA A 162 -13.49 -3.52 -3.83
N ALA A 163 -13.31 -2.48 -3.01
CA ALA A 163 -12.62 -1.26 -3.40
C ALA A 163 -11.11 -1.42 -3.64
N ILE A 164 -10.47 -2.49 -3.16
CA ILE A 164 -9.01 -2.69 -3.34
C ILE A 164 -8.65 -2.76 -4.83
N GLY A 165 -9.45 -3.42 -5.66
CA GLY A 165 -9.17 -3.60 -7.09
C GLY A 165 -9.59 -2.43 -7.99
N VAL A 166 -10.21 -1.39 -7.44
CA VAL A 166 -10.84 -0.31 -8.22
C VAL A 166 -9.80 0.58 -8.92
N LEU A 167 -8.70 0.90 -8.25
CA LEU A 167 -7.58 1.64 -8.84
C LEU A 167 -6.35 0.74 -8.96
N GLY A 168 -5.43 1.06 -9.87
CA GLY A 168 -4.10 0.44 -9.89
C GLY A 168 -3.27 0.82 -8.67
N GLU A 169 -2.20 0.06 -8.39
CA GLU A 169 -1.23 0.39 -7.34
C GLU A 169 -0.66 1.81 -7.50
N ALA A 170 -0.14 2.14 -8.69
CA ALA A 170 0.45 3.44 -8.97
C ALA A 170 -0.54 4.62 -8.81
N ASP A 171 -1.84 4.38 -8.98
CA ASP A 171 -2.89 5.38 -8.80
C ASP A 171 -3.23 5.56 -7.32
N PHE A 172 -3.38 4.45 -6.58
CA PHE A 172 -3.59 4.50 -5.13
C PHE A 172 -2.41 5.12 -4.39
N ASP A 173 -1.17 4.85 -4.81
CA ASP A 173 0.04 5.43 -4.23
C ASP A 173 0.02 6.96 -4.24
N GLN A 174 -0.59 7.59 -5.26
CA GLN A 174 -0.75 9.04 -5.29
C GLN A 174 -1.67 9.53 -4.17
N ILE A 175 -2.74 8.80 -3.87
CA ILE A 175 -3.66 9.12 -2.77
C ILE A 175 -2.94 8.89 -1.43
N PHE A 176 -2.29 7.74 -1.28
CA PHE A 176 -1.64 7.34 -0.04
C PHE A 176 -0.42 8.20 0.31
N ALA A 177 0.28 8.75 -0.68
CA ALA A 177 1.32 9.75 -0.48
C ALA A 177 0.80 11.04 0.21
N ARG A 178 -0.51 11.32 0.14
CA ARG A 178 -1.17 12.49 0.76
C ARG A 178 -1.94 12.12 2.03
N ARG A 179 -1.64 10.96 2.63
CA ARG A 179 -2.34 10.42 3.80
C ARG A 179 -2.37 11.35 5.02
N GLU A 180 -1.36 12.21 5.19
CA GLU A 180 -1.32 13.15 6.31
C GLU A 180 -2.50 14.13 6.30
N VAL A 181 -3.00 14.45 5.10
CA VAL A 181 -4.11 15.38 4.89
C VAL A 181 -5.41 14.62 4.59
N LEU A 182 -5.37 13.68 3.65
CA LEU A 182 -6.58 12.99 3.14
C LEU A 182 -6.80 11.60 3.74
N GLY A 183 -5.78 11.01 4.36
CA GLY A 183 -5.77 9.63 4.85
C GLY A 183 -6.17 9.46 6.31
N GLN A 184 -6.61 10.53 6.98
CA GLN A 184 -6.99 10.47 8.40
C GLN A 184 -8.32 9.74 8.63
N ASN A 185 -9.17 9.64 7.60
CA ASN A 185 -10.45 8.94 7.66
C ASN A 185 -10.57 7.93 6.50
N PRO A 186 -10.63 6.61 6.79
CA PRO A 186 -10.84 5.58 5.78
C PRO A 186 -12.08 5.82 4.90
N ALA A 187 -13.18 6.34 5.45
CA ALA A 187 -14.38 6.64 4.68
C ALA A 187 -14.11 7.69 3.59
N THR A 188 -13.30 8.70 3.89
CA THR A 188 -12.88 9.73 2.93
C THR A 188 -12.03 9.14 1.82
N VAL A 189 -11.02 8.33 2.16
CA VAL A 189 -10.15 7.69 1.16
C VAL A 189 -10.95 6.75 0.27
N ARG A 190 -11.80 5.90 0.86
CA ARG A 190 -12.68 5.00 0.12
C ARG A 190 -13.58 5.77 -0.84
N ARG A 191 -14.19 6.86 -0.38
CA ARG A 191 -15.09 7.65 -1.23
C ARG A 191 -14.35 8.34 -2.36
N LEU A 192 -13.17 8.89 -2.09
CA LEU A 192 -12.30 9.47 -3.09
C LEU A 192 -11.93 8.45 -4.17
N VAL A 193 -11.53 7.23 -3.78
CA VAL A 193 -11.22 6.14 -4.73
C VAL A 193 -12.42 5.80 -5.62
N LEU A 194 -13.61 5.68 -5.05
CA LEU A 194 -14.82 5.35 -5.80
C LEU A 194 -15.20 6.46 -6.79
N VAL A 195 -15.13 7.73 -6.37
CA VAL A 195 -15.44 8.87 -7.26
C VAL A 195 -14.39 9.04 -8.36
N LEU A 196 -13.10 8.85 -8.06
CA LEU A 196 -12.05 8.90 -9.08
C LEU A 196 -12.24 7.80 -10.13
N ALA A 197 -12.68 6.61 -9.72
CA ALA A 197 -13.00 5.54 -10.66
C ALA A 197 -14.26 5.83 -11.48
N GLU A 198 -15.31 6.39 -10.86
CA GLU A 198 -16.54 6.85 -11.54
C GLU A 198 -16.23 7.83 -12.67
N LEU A 199 -15.32 8.78 -12.44
CA LEU A 199 -15.02 9.86 -13.39
C LEU A 199 -13.82 9.57 -14.31
N ARG A 200 -13.23 8.36 -14.22
CA ARG A 200 -12.03 8.02 -15.00
C ARG A 200 -12.30 8.00 -16.51
N GLU A 201 -13.46 7.51 -16.92
CA GLU A 201 -13.87 7.47 -18.32
C GLU A 201 -14.11 8.89 -18.85
N GLU A 202 -14.80 9.74 -18.09
CA GLU A 202 -15.03 11.17 -18.41
C GLU A 202 -13.70 11.93 -18.60
N ALA A 203 -12.72 11.68 -17.72
CA ALA A 203 -11.38 12.25 -17.84
C ALA A 203 -10.65 11.76 -19.11
N ALA A 204 -10.76 10.47 -19.43
CA ALA A 204 -10.12 9.89 -20.61
C ALA A 204 -10.73 10.40 -21.93
N GLU A 205 -12.06 10.53 -22.00
CA GLU A 205 -12.78 11.14 -23.12
C GLU A 205 -12.39 12.61 -23.32
N SER A 206 -12.05 13.30 -22.22
CA SER A 206 -11.54 14.67 -22.22
C SER A 206 -10.04 14.77 -22.57
N GLY A 207 -9.39 13.65 -22.89
CA GLY A 207 -7.96 13.59 -23.25
C GLY A 207 -7.00 13.74 -22.06
N VAL A 208 -7.47 13.62 -20.82
CA VAL A 208 -6.66 13.77 -19.61
C VAL A 208 -6.14 12.41 -19.15
N PRO A 209 -4.81 12.18 -19.10
CA PRO A 209 -4.25 10.92 -18.60
C PRO A 209 -4.64 10.64 -17.14
N SER A 210 -4.91 9.37 -16.80
CA SER A 210 -5.32 8.93 -15.45
C SER A 210 -4.44 9.51 -14.33
N ARG A 211 -3.12 9.45 -14.52
CA ARG A 211 -2.14 9.97 -13.56
C ARG A 211 -2.27 11.48 -13.36
N THR A 212 -2.45 12.25 -14.43
CA THR A 212 -2.66 13.69 -14.38
C THR A 212 -3.99 14.03 -13.72
N PHE A 213 -5.06 13.34 -14.11
CA PHE A 213 -6.40 13.51 -13.54
C PHE A 213 -6.40 13.34 -12.00
N ILE A 214 -5.86 12.22 -11.51
CA ILE A 214 -5.77 11.95 -10.07
C ILE A 214 -4.90 13.00 -9.38
N ARG A 215 -3.73 13.32 -9.95
CA ARG A 215 -2.80 14.31 -9.39
C ARG A 215 -3.45 15.69 -9.24
N GLU A 216 -4.11 16.19 -10.28
CA GLU A 216 -4.74 17.51 -10.25
C GLU A 216 -5.96 17.52 -9.32
N THR A 217 -6.80 16.48 -9.35
CA THR A 217 -7.93 16.35 -8.40
C THR A 217 -7.45 16.40 -6.95
N LEU A 218 -6.40 15.64 -6.62
CA LEU A 218 -5.82 15.62 -5.27
C LEU A 218 -5.24 16.98 -4.87
N LYS A 219 -4.60 17.70 -5.81
CA LYS A 219 -4.07 19.04 -5.54
C LYS A 219 -5.19 20.03 -5.21
N GLU A 220 -6.26 20.05 -6.01
CA GLU A 220 -7.38 20.96 -5.77
C GLU A 220 -8.10 20.61 -4.46
N LEU A 221 -8.33 19.32 -4.17
CA LEU A 221 -8.95 18.89 -2.93
C LEU A 221 -8.13 19.32 -1.70
N ILE A 222 -6.81 19.18 -1.74
CA ILE A 222 -5.92 19.59 -0.64
C ILE A 222 -6.00 21.10 -0.37
N LYS A 223 -6.19 21.94 -1.40
CA LYS A 223 -6.35 23.40 -1.21
C LYS A 223 -7.63 23.75 -0.46
N LEU A 224 -8.65 22.91 -0.54
CA LEU A 224 -9.93 23.12 0.14
C LEU A 224 -9.90 22.68 1.60
N VAL A 225 -9.04 21.74 1.98
CA VAL A 225 -8.96 21.17 3.34
C VAL A 225 -8.90 22.23 4.46
N PRO A 226 -8.13 23.34 4.36
CA PRO A 226 -8.11 24.35 5.42
C PRO A 226 -9.45 25.10 5.61
N PHE A 227 -10.30 25.12 4.59
CA PHE A 227 -11.57 25.84 4.57
C PHE A 227 -12.78 24.91 4.73
N LEU A 228 -12.57 23.61 4.53
CA LEU A 228 -13.60 22.58 4.54
C LEU A 228 -13.31 21.57 5.64
N SER A 229 -14.23 21.46 6.59
CA SER A 229 -14.23 20.35 7.54
C SER A 229 -14.73 19.08 6.84
N ILE A 230 -13.84 18.39 6.13
CA ILE A 230 -14.13 17.12 5.43
C ILE A 230 -14.72 16.09 6.41
N GLN A 231 -14.31 16.14 7.68
CA GLN A 231 -14.77 15.21 8.72
C GLN A 231 -16.22 15.46 9.16
N SER A 232 -16.80 16.63 8.87
CA SER A 232 -18.19 16.95 9.21
C SER A 232 -19.17 16.74 8.06
N LEU A 233 -18.67 16.49 6.84
CA LEU A 233 -19.52 16.19 5.70
C LEU A 233 -20.09 14.78 5.84
N ASP A 234 -21.36 14.62 5.47
CA ASP A 234 -21.92 13.30 5.28
C ASP A 234 -21.38 12.65 3.98
N GLU A 235 -21.73 11.38 3.76
CA GLU A 235 -21.24 10.66 2.59
C GLU A 235 -21.69 11.31 1.27
N VAL A 236 -22.92 11.82 1.19
CA VAL A 236 -23.49 12.41 -0.03
C VAL A 236 -22.80 13.74 -0.33
N GLU A 237 -22.64 14.59 0.68
CA GLU A 237 -21.95 15.87 0.58
C GLU A 237 -20.48 15.69 0.20
N LEU A 238 -19.78 14.78 0.87
CA LEU A 238 -18.38 14.47 0.55
C LEU A 238 -18.23 13.96 -0.89
N SER A 239 -19.18 13.15 -1.35
CA SER A 239 -19.21 12.69 -2.74
C SER A 239 -19.35 13.84 -3.72
N ALA A 240 -20.27 14.77 -3.43
CA ALA A 240 -20.58 15.89 -4.30
C ALA A 240 -19.36 16.80 -4.42
N GLU A 241 -18.72 17.11 -3.28
CA GLU A 241 -17.52 17.93 -3.22
C GLU A 241 -16.34 17.32 -4.00
N ILE A 242 -16.08 16.03 -3.81
CA ILE A 242 -15.00 15.34 -4.54
C ILE A 242 -15.32 15.32 -6.05
N ARG A 243 -16.57 15.09 -6.45
CA ARG A 243 -16.96 15.12 -7.87
C ARG A 243 -16.80 16.50 -8.49
N GLU A 244 -17.22 17.55 -7.79
CA GLU A 244 -17.08 18.93 -8.25
C GLU A 244 -15.61 19.28 -8.44
N THR A 245 -14.78 18.96 -7.44
CA THR A 245 -13.33 19.16 -7.50
C THR A 245 -12.69 18.39 -8.65
N ALA A 246 -13.08 17.12 -8.84
CA ALA A 246 -12.54 16.26 -9.89
C ALA A 246 -12.91 16.76 -11.30
N ARG A 247 -14.15 17.19 -11.52
CA ARG A 247 -14.58 17.78 -12.80
C ARG A 247 -13.89 19.10 -13.09
N ALA A 248 -13.75 19.95 -12.07
CA ALA A 248 -12.98 21.19 -12.20
C ALA A 248 -11.52 20.90 -12.58
N ALA A 249 -10.91 19.84 -12.03
CA ALA A 249 -9.57 19.41 -12.39
C ALA A 249 -9.48 18.89 -13.84
N ILE A 250 -10.49 18.15 -14.33
CA ILE A 250 -10.56 17.72 -15.74
C ILE A 250 -10.60 18.93 -16.67
N GLU A 251 -11.49 19.89 -16.39
CA GLU A 251 -11.64 21.12 -17.18
C GLU A 251 -10.36 21.98 -17.18
N ALA A 252 -9.71 22.10 -16.02
CA ALA A 252 -8.44 22.82 -15.89
C ALA A 252 -7.31 22.13 -16.66
N ALA A 253 -7.22 20.80 -16.60
CA ALA A 253 -6.22 20.03 -17.34
C ALA A 253 -6.44 20.10 -18.86
N ARG A 254 -7.70 20.15 -19.32
CA ARG A 254 -8.04 20.32 -20.74
C ARG A 254 -7.60 21.68 -21.28
N THR A 255 -7.72 22.73 -20.48
CA THR A 255 -7.37 24.11 -20.89
C THR A 255 -5.88 24.42 -20.77
N ARG A 256 -5.13 23.61 -20.02
CA ARG A 256 -3.66 23.63 -19.95
C ARG A 256 -3.10 22.25 -20.30
N PRO A 257 -3.16 21.83 -21.58
CA PRO A 257 -2.43 20.63 -21.99
C PRO A 257 -0.95 20.83 -21.66
N ASP A 258 -0.36 19.88 -20.95
CA ASP A 258 1.00 19.95 -20.38
C ASP A 258 2.01 20.49 -21.41
N ALA A 259 2.50 21.71 -21.19
CA ALA A 259 3.65 22.24 -21.91
C ALA A 259 4.92 21.66 -21.27
N GLY A 260 5.17 20.36 -21.41
CA GLY A 260 6.30 19.75 -20.71
C GLY A 260 6.44 18.24 -20.70
N GLU A 261 6.35 17.57 -21.86
CA GLU A 261 7.09 16.33 -22.12
C GLU A 261 7.63 16.38 -23.57
N VAL A 262 8.51 17.35 -23.83
CA VAL A 262 9.37 17.33 -25.02
C VAL A 262 10.81 17.40 -24.54
N GLY A 263 11.50 16.25 -24.59
CA GLY A 263 12.96 16.21 -24.72
C GLY A 263 13.77 15.85 -23.47
N GLU A 264 13.77 14.56 -23.10
CA GLU A 264 14.99 13.90 -22.62
C GLU A 264 15.19 12.61 -23.44
N THR A 265 15.62 12.81 -24.67
CA THR A 265 16.42 11.82 -25.41
C THR A 265 17.76 12.47 -25.71
N SER A 266 18.77 12.14 -24.92
CA SER A 266 20.19 12.03 -25.30
C SER A 266 20.96 11.35 -24.18
#